data_AF-A0A329EDU3-F1
#
_entry.id   AF-A0A329EDU3-F1
#
_cell.length_a   1.000
_cell.length_b   1.000
_cell.length_c   1.000
_cell.angle_alpha   90.00
_cell.angle_beta   90.00
_cell.angle_gamma   90.00
#
_symmetry.space_group_name_H-M   'P 1'
#
loop_
_entity.id
_entity.type
_entity.pdbx_description
1 polymer ?
#
loop_
_entity_poly.entity_id
_entity_poly.type
_entity_poly.pdbx_seq_one_letter_code
_entity_poly.pdbx_strand_id
1 'polypeptide(L)'
;MPKAAKLNRDQMFNNSQADAAANGSGVKNRKRLELFLILLLVLGSIVAAILYGNVIDRIKSTLAPKQEIYGVWVEQDVAYYSTRRLEIGPDGITMEGRVYTTRYDFDGHYLTFKVAGQEYKFQMTNPENTEMKQVTSAHYKPIFRMSGKN
;
A
#
# COMPACT_ATOMS: atom_id res chain seq x y z
N MET A 1 72.18 25.45 -51.86
CA MET A 1 71.68 24.06 -51.78
C MET A 1 70.49 24.05 -50.81
N PRO A 2 69.29 23.56 -51.21
CA PRO A 2 68.11 23.60 -50.37
C PRO A 2 68.11 22.43 -49.37
N LYS A 3 67.78 22.72 -48.10
CA LYS A 3 67.71 21.73 -47.02
C LYS A 3 66.29 21.14 -47.02
N ALA A 4 66.15 19.89 -47.44
CA ALA A 4 64.87 19.18 -47.45
C ALA A 4 64.32 19.03 -46.02
N ALA A 5 63.08 19.48 -45.81
CA ALA A 5 62.36 19.29 -44.56
C ALA A 5 62.03 17.80 -44.40
N LYS A 6 62.67 17.12 -43.44
CA LYS A 6 62.28 15.76 -43.04
C LYS A 6 61.00 15.86 -42.22
N LEU A 7 59.86 15.59 -42.84
CA LEU A 7 58.60 15.42 -42.14
C LEU A 7 58.71 14.19 -41.22
N ASN A 8 58.63 14.43 -39.92
CA ASN A 8 58.84 13.43 -38.88
C ASN A 8 57.58 12.55 -38.74
N ARG A 9 57.52 11.45 -39.48
CA ARG A 9 56.40 10.47 -39.47
C ARG A 9 56.04 10.02 -38.07
N ASP A 10 57.04 9.86 -37.20
CA ASP A 10 56.87 9.30 -35.86
C ASP A 10 56.11 10.25 -34.93
N GLN A 11 56.16 11.55 -35.19
CA GLN A 11 55.37 12.55 -34.47
C GLN A 11 53.89 12.55 -34.87
N MET A 12 53.55 12.18 -36.11
CA MET A 12 52.15 12.10 -36.54
C MET A 12 51.42 10.87 -35.98
N PHE A 13 52.12 9.74 -35.82
CA PHE A 13 51.52 8.53 -35.24
C PHE A 13 51.31 8.64 -33.73
N ASN A 14 52.22 9.29 -32.99
CA ASN A 14 52.07 9.48 -31.54
C ASN A 14 50.94 10.44 -31.16
N ASN A 15 50.78 11.56 -31.89
CA ASN A 15 49.69 12.49 -31.61
C ASN A 15 48.32 11.86 -31.91
N SER A 16 48.19 11.07 -32.99
CA SER A 16 46.93 10.38 -33.31
C SER A 16 46.51 9.34 -32.25
N GLN A 17 47.47 8.66 -31.60
CA GLN A 17 47.17 7.73 -30.50
C GLN A 17 46.84 8.43 -29.19
N ALA A 18 47.52 9.53 -28.86
CA ALA A 18 47.24 10.32 -27.66
C ALA A 18 45.85 10.98 -27.71
N ASP A 19 45.45 11.51 -28.88
CA ASP A 19 44.15 12.15 -29.07
C ASP A 19 42.99 11.14 -29.02
N ALA A 20 43.19 9.91 -29.49
CA ALA A 20 42.20 8.83 -29.42
C ALA A 20 42.03 8.25 -28.00
N ALA A 21 43.14 8.11 -27.25
CA ALA A 21 43.11 7.59 -25.87
C ALA A 21 42.53 8.60 -24.86
N ALA A 22 42.82 9.90 -25.02
CA ALA A 22 42.29 10.96 -24.17
C ALA A 22 40.77 11.18 -24.39
N ASN A 23 40.27 11.09 -25.62
CA ASN A 23 38.84 11.22 -25.92
C ASN A 23 38.00 10.02 -25.45
N GLY A 24 38.58 8.81 -25.42
CA GLY A 24 37.85 7.59 -25.05
C GLY A 24 37.54 7.45 -23.55
N SER A 25 38.37 8.01 -22.67
CA SER A 25 38.21 7.90 -21.21
C SER A 25 37.16 8.87 -20.66
N GLY A 26 37.15 10.12 -21.14
CA GLY A 26 36.17 11.13 -20.75
C GLY A 26 34.74 10.75 -21.13
N VAL A 27 34.55 10.16 -22.32
CA VAL A 27 33.24 9.70 -22.80
C VAL A 27 32.77 8.45 -22.05
N LYS A 28 33.66 7.48 -21.75
CA LYS A 28 33.30 6.29 -20.96
C LYS A 28 32.88 6.65 -19.52
N ASN A 29 33.55 7.61 -18.89
CA ASN A 29 33.23 8.06 -17.54
C ASN A 29 31.91 8.84 -17.50
N ARG A 30 31.64 9.68 -18.52
CA ARG A 30 30.35 10.37 -18.68
C ARG A 30 29.19 9.40 -18.90
N LYS A 31 29.37 8.37 -19.74
CA LYS A 31 28.35 7.32 -19.98
C LYS A 31 28.06 6.48 -18.74
N ARG A 32 29.08 6.15 -17.94
CA ARG A 32 28.89 5.45 -16.66
C ARG A 32 28.19 6.32 -15.62
N LEU A 33 28.53 7.61 -15.58
CA LEU A 33 27.87 8.58 -14.72
C LEU A 33 26.40 8.75 -15.10
N GLU A 34 26.11 8.91 -16.39
CA GLU A 34 24.74 9.00 -16.92
C GLU A 34 23.92 7.74 -16.59
N LEU A 35 24.50 6.56 -16.77
CA LEU A 35 23.85 5.31 -16.40
C LEU A 35 23.60 5.21 -14.89
N PHE A 36 24.54 5.67 -14.06
CA PHE A 36 24.36 5.74 -12.61
C PHE A 36 23.24 6.71 -12.21
N LEU A 37 23.17 7.88 -12.85
CA LEU A 37 22.14 8.88 -12.60
C LEU A 37 20.75 8.36 -12.99
N ILE A 38 20.64 7.68 -14.13
CA ILE A 38 19.39 7.03 -14.56
C ILE A 38 19.00 5.92 -13.59
N LEU A 39 19.95 5.06 -13.19
CA LEU A 39 19.68 3.99 -12.24
C LEU A 39 19.16 4.55 -10.90
N LEU A 40 19.79 5.62 -10.40
CA LEU A 40 19.40 6.29 -9.17
C LEU A 40 17.99 6.92 -9.31
N LEU A 41 17.70 7.54 -10.45
CA LEU A 41 16.37 8.09 -10.75
C LEU A 41 15.29 6.99 -10.76
N VAL A 42 15.56 5.85 -11.40
CA VAL A 42 14.63 4.72 -11.48
C VAL A 42 14.40 4.11 -10.10
N LEU A 43 15.48 3.84 -9.36
CA LEU A 43 15.39 3.34 -7.98
C LEU A 43 14.62 4.31 -7.07
N GLY A 44 14.91 5.61 -7.16
CA GLY A 44 14.21 6.64 -6.43
C GLY A 44 12.71 6.69 -6.77
N SER A 45 12.38 6.55 -8.05
CA SER A 45 10.98 6.53 -8.51
C SER A 45 10.22 5.30 -8.00
N ILE A 46 10.86 4.12 -7.99
CA ILE A 46 10.29 2.88 -7.46
C ILE A 46 10.01 3.02 -5.96
N VAL A 47 10.98 3.52 -5.19
CA VAL A 47 10.82 3.74 -3.74
C VAL A 47 9.70 4.75 -3.47
N ALA A 48 9.65 5.85 -4.22
CA ALA A 48 8.58 6.84 -4.10
C ALA A 48 7.20 6.25 -4.40
N ALA A 49 7.07 5.42 -5.43
CA ALA A 49 5.81 4.74 -5.77
C ALA A 49 5.34 3.79 -4.64
N ILE A 50 6.26 3.01 -4.05
CA ILE A 50 5.96 2.11 -2.93
C ILE A 50 5.50 2.89 -1.70
N LEU A 51 6.22 3.96 -1.35
CA LEU A 51 5.85 4.81 -0.21
C LEU A 51 4.50 5.50 -0.42
N TYR A 52 4.24 6.00 -1.63
CA TYR A 52 2.98 6.65 -1.97
C TYR A 52 1.78 5.69 -1.91
N GLY A 53 1.94 4.45 -2.40
CA GLY A 53 0.91 3.41 -2.29
C GLY A 53 0.55 3.10 -0.83
N ASN A 54 1.57 2.83 -0.01
CA ASN A 54 1.37 2.54 1.42
C ASN A 54 0.70 3.69 2.20
N VAL A 55 1.00 4.94 1.84
CA VAL A 55 0.39 6.12 2.45
C VAL A 55 -1.06 6.27 2.03
N ILE A 56 -1.39 6.08 0.75
CA ILE A 56 -2.77 6.15 0.25
C ILE A 56 -3.65 5.07 0.90
N ASP A 57 -3.16 3.84 0.97
CA ASP A 57 -3.94 2.74 1.56
C ASP A 57 -4.20 3.00 3.04
N ARG A 58 -3.22 3.56 3.75
CA ARG A 58 -3.38 3.97 5.15
C ARG A 58 -4.33 5.17 5.31
N ILE A 59 -4.30 6.15 4.42
CA ILE A 59 -5.22 7.30 4.46
C ILE A 59 -6.65 6.84 4.16
N LYS A 60 -6.84 5.98 3.15
CA LYS A 60 -8.14 5.39 2.84
C LYS A 60 -8.67 4.57 4.01
N SER A 61 -7.81 3.82 4.70
CA SER A 61 -8.23 3.07 5.88
C SER A 61 -8.60 4.00 7.04
N THR A 62 -7.86 5.08 7.29
CA THR A 62 -8.23 6.04 8.36
C THR A 62 -9.45 6.91 8.03
N LEU A 63 -9.76 7.09 6.74
CA LEU A 63 -10.88 7.90 6.26
C LEU A 63 -12.05 7.05 5.74
N ALA A 64 -12.00 5.73 5.92
CA ALA A 64 -13.04 4.83 5.46
C ALA A 64 -14.38 5.29 6.04
N PRO A 65 -15.37 5.64 5.20
CA PRO A 65 -16.61 6.18 5.71
C PRO A 65 -17.32 5.09 6.50
N LYS A 66 -17.50 5.31 7.80
CA LYS A 66 -18.22 4.39 8.70
C LYS A 66 -19.62 4.05 8.15
N GLN A 67 -20.19 4.92 7.33
CA GLN A 67 -21.47 4.71 6.65
C GLN A 67 -21.50 3.47 5.75
N GLU A 68 -20.36 2.98 5.26
CA GLU A 68 -20.31 1.78 4.43
C GLU A 68 -20.84 0.53 5.14
N ILE A 69 -20.66 0.47 6.46
CA ILE A 69 -21.03 -0.69 7.29
C ILE A 69 -22.33 -0.47 8.06
N TYR A 70 -23.02 0.66 7.85
CA TYR A 70 -24.29 0.95 8.52
C TYR A 70 -25.37 0.01 8.04
N GLY A 71 -26.15 -0.49 8.99
CA GLY A 71 -27.23 -1.42 8.73
C GLY A 71 -27.31 -2.56 9.73
N VAL A 72 -28.11 -3.54 9.34
CA VAL A 72 -28.41 -4.74 10.11
C VAL A 72 -27.55 -5.89 9.60
N TRP A 73 -26.82 -6.51 10.50
CA TRP A 73 -25.93 -7.62 10.28
C TRP A 73 -26.45 -8.85 11.00
N VAL A 74 -26.57 -9.97 10.27
CA VAL A 74 -27.21 -11.20 10.74
C VAL A 74 -26.19 -12.32 10.70
N GLU A 75 -26.05 -13.04 11.80
CA GLU A 75 -25.16 -14.19 11.90
C GLU A 75 -25.56 -15.30 10.91
N GLN A 76 -24.57 -15.90 10.26
CA GLN A 76 -24.75 -16.96 9.28
C GLN A 76 -24.46 -18.34 9.91
N ASP A 77 -24.90 -19.40 9.24
CA ASP A 77 -24.61 -20.80 9.61
C ASP A 77 -25.08 -21.22 11.01
N VAL A 78 -26.12 -20.57 11.53
CA VAL A 78 -26.80 -20.93 12.78
C VAL A 78 -28.31 -21.02 12.56
N ALA A 79 -28.99 -21.81 13.39
CA ALA A 79 -30.45 -21.90 13.35
C ALA A 79 -31.08 -20.53 13.63
N TYR A 80 -32.19 -20.22 12.97
CA TYR A 80 -32.85 -18.91 13.01
C TYR A 80 -33.12 -18.38 14.43
N TYR A 81 -33.47 -19.27 15.36
CA TYR A 81 -33.76 -18.91 16.76
C TYR A 81 -32.52 -18.59 17.60
N SER A 82 -31.32 -18.92 17.11
CA SER A 82 -30.03 -18.64 17.76
C SER A 82 -29.22 -17.58 17.01
N THR A 83 -29.78 -17.01 15.94
CA THR A 83 -29.10 -16.04 15.10
C THR A 83 -28.94 -14.71 15.81
N ARG A 84 -27.69 -14.25 15.99
CA ARG A 84 -27.46 -12.92 16.51
C ARG A 84 -27.65 -11.85 15.44
N ARG A 85 -28.23 -10.74 15.87
CA ARG A 85 -28.41 -9.53 15.09
C ARG A 85 -27.60 -8.39 15.69
N LEU A 86 -26.79 -7.78 14.85
CA LEU A 86 -25.99 -6.61 15.14
C LEU A 86 -26.49 -5.45 14.26
N GLU A 87 -26.76 -4.31 14.85
CA GLU A 87 -27.17 -3.10 14.15
C GLU A 87 -26.07 -2.07 14.34
N ILE A 88 -25.55 -1.56 13.23
CA ILE A 88 -24.47 -0.57 13.20
C ILE A 88 -25.06 0.71 12.65
N GLY A 89 -24.90 1.82 13.39
CA GLY A 89 -25.39 3.12 12.98
C GLY A 89 -24.52 4.26 13.49
N PRO A 90 -24.90 5.52 13.21
CA PRO A 90 -24.14 6.68 13.63
C PRO A 90 -24.05 6.80 15.17
N ASP A 91 -25.09 6.37 15.89
CA ASP A 91 -25.17 6.50 17.34
C ASP A 91 -24.43 5.39 18.10
N GLY A 92 -24.03 4.32 17.40
CA GLY A 92 -23.36 3.20 18.03
C GLY A 92 -23.68 1.86 17.39
N ILE A 93 -23.40 0.82 18.17
CA ILE A 93 -23.64 -0.57 17.84
C ILE A 93 -24.62 -1.14 18.85
N THR A 94 -25.69 -1.70 18.33
CA THR A 94 -26.74 -2.38 19.08
C THR A 94 -26.68 -3.86 18.74
N MET A 95 -26.86 -4.74 19.72
CA MET A 95 -26.98 -6.18 19.48
C MET A 95 -28.19 -6.68 20.26
N GLU A 96 -29.06 -7.44 19.59
CA GLU A 96 -30.32 -7.92 20.16
C GLU A 96 -31.18 -6.81 20.82
N GLY A 97 -31.20 -5.63 20.19
CA GLY A 97 -31.97 -4.47 20.68
C GLY A 97 -31.36 -3.73 21.87
N ARG A 98 -30.14 -4.11 22.32
CA ARG A 98 -29.41 -3.42 23.40
C ARG A 98 -28.20 -2.69 22.85
N VAL A 99 -27.98 -1.46 23.28
CA VAL A 99 -26.77 -0.71 22.93
C VAL A 99 -25.56 -1.39 23.58
N TYR A 100 -24.63 -1.87 22.76
CA TYR A 100 -23.39 -2.49 23.21
C TYR A 100 -22.29 -1.46 23.40
N THR A 101 -22.24 -0.48 22.49
CA THR A 101 -21.29 0.63 22.57
C THR A 101 -21.80 1.82 21.75
N THR A 102 -21.44 3.03 22.17
CA THR A 102 -21.57 4.25 21.36
C THR A 102 -20.26 4.64 20.68
N ARG A 103 -19.19 3.86 20.91
CA ARG A 103 -17.85 4.11 20.41
C ARG A 103 -17.30 2.88 19.70
N TYR A 104 -17.06 3.03 18.41
CA TYR A 104 -16.46 2.02 17.56
C TYR A 104 -15.61 2.68 16.47
N ASP A 105 -14.67 1.92 15.94
CA ASP A 105 -13.79 2.33 14.86
C ASP A 105 -13.94 1.39 13.67
N PHE A 106 -13.79 1.94 12.47
CA PHE A 106 -13.80 1.19 11.23
C PHE A 106 -12.74 1.74 10.30
N ASP A 107 -11.79 0.88 9.91
CA ASP A 107 -10.65 1.25 9.07
C ASP A 107 -10.79 0.76 7.62
N GLY A 108 -12.00 0.44 7.17
CA GLY A 108 -12.26 -0.17 5.86
C GLY A 108 -12.05 -1.69 5.83
N HIS A 109 -11.33 -2.27 6.79
CA HIS A 109 -11.03 -3.71 6.84
C HIS A 109 -11.49 -4.35 8.14
N TYR A 110 -11.45 -3.60 9.24
CA TYR A 110 -11.75 -4.04 10.57
C TYR A 110 -12.73 -3.10 11.24
N LEU A 111 -13.82 -3.69 11.75
CA LEU A 111 -14.68 -3.05 12.73
C LEU A 111 -14.16 -3.43 14.13
N THR A 112 -13.83 -2.43 14.95
CA THR A 112 -13.30 -2.64 16.30
C THR A 112 -14.08 -1.84 17.34
N PHE A 113 -14.44 -2.48 18.45
CA PHE A 113 -15.07 -1.82 19.59
C PHE A 113 -14.83 -2.56 20.90
N LYS A 114 -15.19 -1.94 22.03
CA LYS A 114 -15.07 -2.53 23.36
C LYS A 114 -16.41 -2.58 24.08
N VAL A 115 -16.68 -3.68 24.76
CA VAL A 115 -17.86 -3.86 25.63
C VAL A 115 -17.38 -4.38 26.97
N ALA A 116 -17.68 -3.68 28.06
CA ALA A 116 -17.27 -4.07 29.42
C ALA A 116 -15.77 -4.42 29.57
N GLY A 117 -14.89 -3.72 28.85
CA GLY A 117 -13.44 -3.96 28.86
C GLY A 117 -12.94 -5.04 27.88
N GLN A 118 -13.84 -5.82 27.29
CA GLN A 118 -13.52 -6.82 26.27
C GLN A 118 -13.49 -6.17 24.87
N GLU A 119 -12.42 -6.42 24.11
CA GLU A 119 -12.34 -6.00 22.71
C GLU A 119 -13.09 -6.97 21.79
N TYR A 120 -13.79 -6.40 20.81
CA TYR A 120 -14.45 -7.08 19.72
C TYR A 120 -13.89 -6.55 18.42
N LYS A 121 -13.38 -7.46 17.59
CA LYS A 121 -12.81 -7.16 16.28
C LYS A 121 -13.45 -8.07 15.25
N PHE A 122 -13.95 -7.45 14.19
CA PHE A 122 -14.55 -8.09 13.03
C PHE A 122 -13.74 -7.72 11.80
N GLN A 123 -13.41 -8.70 10.97
CA GLN A 123 -12.69 -8.52 9.71
C GLN A 123 -13.69 -8.61 8.55
N MET A 124 -13.70 -7.62 7.67
CA MET A 124 -14.44 -7.67 6.41
C MET A 124 -13.87 -8.79 5.53
N THR A 125 -14.73 -9.66 5.02
CA THR A 125 -14.33 -10.83 4.21
C THR A 125 -14.49 -10.58 2.72
N ASN A 126 -15.18 -9.49 2.33
CA ASN A 126 -15.40 -9.13 0.94
C ASN A 126 -15.17 -7.63 0.67
N PRO A 127 -14.83 -7.25 -0.58
CA PRO A 127 -14.61 -5.84 -0.94
C PRO A 127 -15.85 -4.96 -0.83
N GLU A 128 -17.05 -5.54 -0.85
CA GLU A 128 -18.31 -4.80 -0.76
C GLU A 128 -18.70 -4.43 0.67
N ASN A 129 -17.92 -4.86 1.69
CA ASN A 129 -18.23 -4.62 3.10
C ASN A 129 -19.64 -5.09 3.49
N THR A 130 -20.07 -6.23 2.94
CA THR A 130 -21.37 -6.86 3.22
C THR A 130 -21.25 -8.18 3.98
N GLU A 131 -20.03 -8.67 4.22
CA GLU A 131 -19.75 -9.84 5.03
C GLU A 131 -18.53 -9.60 5.93
N MET A 132 -18.64 -10.01 7.20
CA MET A 132 -17.57 -9.89 8.17
C MET A 132 -17.49 -11.10 9.10
N LYS A 133 -16.28 -11.38 9.60
CA LYS A 133 -16.01 -12.48 10.51
C LYS A 133 -15.42 -11.96 11.81
N GLN A 134 -15.93 -12.42 12.96
CA GLN A 134 -15.34 -12.08 14.25
C GLN A 134 -13.99 -12.80 14.42
N VAL A 135 -12.94 -12.05 14.77
CA VAL A 135 -11.57 -12.58 14.90
C VAL A 135 -11.05 -12.63 16.33
N THR A 136 -11.68 -11.93 17.29
CA THR A 136 -11.21 -11.89 18.70
C THR A 136 -11.52 -13.15 19.51
N SER A 137 -12.51 -13.96 19.09
CA SER A 137 -12.91 -15.17 19.83
C SER A 137 -12.01 -16.36 19.47
N ALA A 138 -11.53 -17.07 20.50
CA ALA A 138 -10.64 -18.22 20.35
C ALA A 138 -11.35 -19.48 19.82
N HIS A 139 -12.61 -19.69 20.18
CA HIS A 139 -13.32 -20.95 19.93
C HIS A 139 -14.39 -20.84 18.84
N TYR A 140 -15.16 -19.76 18.85
CA TYR A 140 -16.23 -19.55 17.88
C TYR A 140 -16.03 -18.25 17.11
N LYS A 141 -15.89 -18.35 15.78
CA LYS A 141 -15.63 -17.22 14.88
C LYS A 141 -16.82 -16.99 13.95
N PRO A 142 -17.90 -16.39 14.49
CA PRO A 142 -19.13 -16.18 13.73
C PRO A 142 -18.91 -15.30 12.50
N ILE A 143 -19.67 -15.60 11.45
CA ILE A 143 -19.74 -14.82 10.23
C ILE A 143 -21.07 -14.06 10.26
N PHE A 144 -21.02 -12.78 9.94
CA PHE A 144 -22.17 -11.91 9.83
C PHE A 144 -22.29 -11.41 8.40
N ARG A 145 -23.52 -11.39 7.88
CA ARG A 145 -23.83 -10.81 6.57
C ARG A 145 -24.83 -9.67 6.73
N MET A 146 -24.63 -8.61 5.96
CA MET A 146 -25.54 -7.47 5.94
C MET A 146 -26.89 -7.90 5.35
N SER A 147 -27.96 -7.69 6.11
CA SER A 147 -29.35 -7.99 5.74
C SER A 147 -30.11 -6.74 5.27
N GLY A 148 -29.67 -5.54 5.62
CA GLY A 148 -30.28 -4.27 5.20
C GLY A 148 -29.45 -3.07 5.64
N LYS A 149 -29.53 -1.95 4.90
CA LYS A 149 -28.85 -0.68 5.22
C LYS A 149 -29.79 0.25 5.99
N ASN A 150 -29.20 1.03 6.89
CA ASN A 150 -29.88 2.10 7.64
C ASN A 150 -29.42 3.46 7.13
#